data_AF-A0AAV9PCW0-F1
#
_entry.id   AF-A0AAV9PCW0-F1
#
_cell.length_a   1.000
_cell.length_b   1.000
_cell.length_c   1.000
_cell.angle_alpha   90.00
_cell.angle_beta   90.00
_cell.angle_gamma   90.00
#
_symmetry.space_group_name_H-M   'P 1'
#
loop_
_entity.id
_entity.type
_entity.pdbx_description
1 polymer ?
#
loop_
_entity_poly.entity_id
_entity_poly.type
_entity_poly.pdbx_seq_one_letter_code
_entity_poly.pdbx_strand_id
1 'polypeptide(L)'
;MKQVFAGCTEPARSSIRFAFHDSAGYSSVTKPYGPASGGADGSLLLNDDEIARTGNAPMPFARTQLKTQWEGFKDQNVTAADFVQISSLIAVRSCGGPAYKMLVGREDDDNACPQGTLPAAFGQDSSYDVLVQLWAEKGIDERELAALMGAHTVSRAFAQQSNGIPPPDVWNTAYDAAAFKLSLLGVSRAKIEGMADRSGLEL
;
A
#
# COMPACT_ATOMS: atom_id res chain seq x y z
N MET A 1 -13.42 -2.67 16.09
CA MET A 1 -13.02 -1.66 15.07
C MET A 1 -12.92 -0.22 15.58
N LYS A 2 -13.98 0.49 16.05
CA LYS A 2 -13.90 1.95 16.32
C LYS A 2 -12.75 2.42 17.24
N GLN A 3 -12.35 1.62 18.23
CA GLN A 3 -11.27 1.97 19.15
C GLN A 3 -9.87 1.76 18.56
N VAL A 4 -9.70 0.84 17.60
CA VAL A 4 -8.40 0.54 16.96
C VAL A 4 -8.01 1.64 15.97
N PHE A 5 -9.01 2.27 15.34
CA PHE A 5 -8.86 3.35 14.37
C PHE A 5 -9.21 4.73 14.96
N ALA A 6 -9.11 4.91 16.27
CA ALA A 6 -9.32 6.23 16.89
C ALA A 6 -8.14 7.16 16.55
N GLY A 7 -8.25 7.87 15.42
CA GLY A 7 -7.19 8.74 14.87
C GLY A 7 -6.22 8.01 13.93
N CYS A 8 -5.15 8.70 13.54
CA CYS A 8 -4.14 8.16 12.62
C CYS A 8 -3.05 7.35 13.33
N THR A 9 -3.45 6.24 13.94
CA THR A 9 -2.61 5.33 14.72
C THR A 9 -1.82 4.37 13.82
N GLU A 10 -0.81 3.68 14.36
CA GLU A 10 -0.05 2.65 13.60
C GLU A 10 -0.94 1.55 12.99
N PRO A 11 -1.96 1.02 13.69
CA PRO A 11 -2.92 0.10 13.08
C PRO A 11 -3.69 0.71 11.91
N ALA A 12 -4.03 2.00 11.96
CA ALA A 12 -4.68 2.71 10.86
C ALA A 12 -3.74 2.77 9.63
N ARG A 13 -2.52 3.28 9.82
CA ARG A 13 -1.51 3.39 8.74
C ARG A 13 -1.20 2.03 8.13
N SER A 14 -1.06 1.01 8.98
CA SER A 14 -0.81 -0.36 8.56
C SER A 14 -1.97 -0.95 7.79
N SER A 15 -3.23 -0.63 8.12
CA SER A 15 -4.41 -1.10 7.39
C SER A 15 -4.51 -0.51 5.98
N ILE A 16 -4.10 0.76 5.81
CA ILE A 16 -4.01 1.40 4.49
C ILE A 16 -3.01 0.62 3.61
N ARG A 17 -1.80 0.37 4.13
CA ARG A 17 -0.80 -0.44 3.43
C ARG A 17 -1.27 -1.87 3.20
N PHE A 18 -1.96 -2.47 4.17
CA PHE A 18 -2.41 -3.86 4.07
C PHE A 18 -3.39 -4.06 2.92
N ALA A 19 -4.38 -3.19 2.78
CA ALA A 19 -5.32 -3.24 1.66
C ALA A 19 -4.64 -3.02 0.30
N PHE A 20 -3.61 -2.17 0.24
CA PHE A 20 -2.80 -2.01 -0.97
C PHE A 20 -2.09 -3.32 -1.33
N HIS A 21 -1.39 -3.95 -0.38
CA HIS A 21 -0.61 -5.15 -0.66
C HIS A 21 -1.50 -6.36 -1.00
N ASP A 22 -2.69 -6.46 -0.42
CA ASP A 22 -3.73 -7.44 -0.80
C ASP A 22 -4.13 -7.20 -2.26
N SER A 23 -4.56 -5.98 -2.59
CA SER A 23 -5.07 -5.62 -3.92
C SER A 23 -4.01 -5.63 -5.04
N ALA A 24 -2.77 -5.27 -4.73
CA ALA A 24 -1.69 -5.12 -5.70
C ALA A 24 -1.16 -6.46 -6.22
N GLY A 25 -1.61 -7.59 -5.65
CA GLY A 25 -1.34 -8.92 -6.18
C GLY A 25 -1.92 -9.18 -7.58
N TYR A 26 -2.89 -8.38 -8.04
CA TYR A 26 -3.51 -8.50 -9.35
C TYR A 26 -2.61 -8.03 -10.51
N SER A 27 -2.72 -8.68 -11.67
CA SER A 27 -2.21 -8.18 -12.96
C SER A 27 -3.03 -8.76 -14.12
N SER A 28 -3.29 -7.93 -15.15
CA SER A 28 -4.00 -8.35 -16.36
C SER A 28 -3.18 -9.27 -17.25
N VAL A 29 -1.84 -9.28 -17.09
CA VAL A 29 -0.93 -10.13 -17.87
C VAL A 29 -0.61 -11.44 -17.15
N THR A 30 -0.94 -11.56 -15.87
CA THR A 30 -0.93 -12.84 -15.17
C THR A 30 -2.19 -13.62 -15.49
N LYS A 31 -2.06 -14.74 -16.20
CA LYS A 31 -3.14 -15.71 -16.47
C LYS A 31 -2.85 -17.06 -15.81
N PRO A 32 -3.89 -17.79 -15.37
CA PRO A 32 -4.13 -18.02 -13.95
C PRO A 32 -4.31 -19.51 -13.66
N TYR A 33 -3.56 -20.08 -12.72
CA TYR A 33 -4.11 -21.24 -12.02
C TYR A 33 -5.13 -20.67 -11.06
N GLY A 34 -6.42 -20.92 -11.33
CA GLY A 34 -7.42 -20.76 -10.30
C GLY A 34 -7.01 -21.63 -9.11
N PRO A 35 -6.92 -21.08 -7.90
CA PRO A 35 -7.58 -19.82 -7.49
C PRO A 35 -6.69 -18.54 -7.45
N ALA A 36 -5.39 -18.61 -7.70
CA ALA A 36 -4.45 -17.48 -7.49
C ALA A 36 -4.47 -16.37 -8.57
N SER A 37 -5.53 -15.56 -8.67
CA SER A 37 -5.51 -14.32 -9.49
C SER A 37 -4.89 -13.12 -8.78
N GLY A 38 -4.86 -13.14 -7.45
CA GLY A 38 -4.62 -11.96 -6.63
C GLY A 38 -5.71 -10.91 -6.77
N GLY A 39 -5.55 -9.79 -6.07
CA GLY A 39 -6.50 -8.69 -6.07
C GLY A 39 -7.05 -8.44 -4.68
N ALA A 40 -8.15 -7.70 -4.60
CA ALA A 40 -8.80 -7.46 -3.31
C ALA A 40 -9.62 -8.71 -2.92
N ASP A 41 -8.93 -9.81 -2.57
CA ASP A 41 -9.49 -11.15 -2.33
C ASP A 41 -9.19 -11.67 -0.92
N GLY A 42 -8.48 -10.90 -0.09
CA GLY A 42 -8.16 -11.29 1.28
C GLY A 42 -7.02 -12.31 1.39
N SER A 43 -6.40 -12.70 0.27
CA SER A 43 -5.30 -13.67 0.23
C SER A 43 -4.16 -13.29 1.16
N LEU A 44 -3.85 -12.00 1.31
CA LEU A 44 -2.80 -11.56 2.22
C LEU A 44 -3.15 -11.77 3.71
N LEU A 45 -4.45 -11.74 4.04
CA LEU A 45 -4.93 -12.05 5.38
C LEU A 45 -5.00 -13.57 5.61
N LEU A 46 -5.33 -14.35 4.59
CA LEU A 46 -5.64 -15.77 4.71
C LEU A 46 -4.42 -16.67 4.51
N ASN A 47 -3.55 -16.36 3.55
CA ASN A 47 -2.42 -17.19 3.14
C ASN A 47 -1.13 -16.89 3.93
N ASP A 48 -0.56 -17.93 4.55
CA ASP A 48 0.66 -17.80 5.36
C ASP A 48 1.95 -17.64 4.53
N ASP A 49 1.98 -18.20 3.30
CA ASP A 49 3.14 -18.07 2.40
C ASP A 49 3.21 -16.66 1.80
N GLU A 50 2.07 -16.05 1.48
CA GLU A 50 2.01 -14.71 0.93
C GLU A 50 2.51 -13.66 1.92
N ILE A 51 1.98 -13.65 3.16
CA ILE A 51 2.38 -12.68 4.17
C ILE A 51 3.85 -12.82 4.57
N ALA A 52 4.41 -14.02 4.44
CA ALA A 52 5.83 -14.29 4.74
C ALA A 52 6.80 -13.75 3.69
N ARG A 53 6.32 -13.32 2.52
CA ARG A 53 7.19 -12.76 1.46
C ARG A 53 7.88 -11.48 1.93
N THR A 54 9.12 -11.30 1.51
CA THR A 54 9.96 -10.16 1.89
C THR A 54 9.34 -8.80 1.55
N GLY A 55 8.64 -8.70 0.41
CA GLY A 55 7.91 -7.50 0.01
C GLY A 55 6.81 -7.07 0.99
N ASN A 56 6.30 -8.01 1.80
CA ASN A 56 5.27 -7.74 2.79
C ASN A 56 5.85 -7.40 4.17
N ALA A 57 7.17 -7.35 4.38
CA ALA A 57 7.72 -6.92 5.67
C ALA A 57 7.44 -5.43 5.95
N PRO A 58 7.11 -5.03 7.21
CA PRO A 58 6.93 -5.82 8.43
C PRO A 58 5.45 -6.18 8.72
N MET A 59 4.63 -6.40 7.71
CA MET A 59 3.18 -6.60 7.82
C MET A 59 2.70 -7.88 8.53
N PRO A 60 3.50 -8.94 8.80
CA PRO A 60 3.02 -10.04 9.65
C PRO A 60 2.44 -9.56 11.00
N PHE A 61 2.99 -8.48 11.58
CA PHE A 61 2.43 -7.88 12.80
C PHE A 61 1.03 -7.29 12.58
N ALA A 62 0.86 -6.54 11.49
CA ALA A 62 -0.44 -5.97 11.12
C ALA A 62 -1.46 -7.07 10.79
N ARG A 63 -1.02 -8.16 10.14
CA ARG A 63 -1.85 -9.34 9.86
C ARG A 63 -2.43 -9.93 11.14
N THR A 64 -1.62 -10.14 12.18
CA THR A 64 -2.11 -10.69 13.46
C THR A 64 -3.24 -9.83 14.02
N GLN A 65 -3.07 -8.50 14.03
CA GLN A 65 -4.10 -7.59 14.53
C GLN A 65 -5.39 -7.65 13.69
N LEU A 66 -5.26 -7.58 12.36
CA LEU A 66 -6.40 -7.64 11.44
C LEU A 66 -7.13 -8.98 11.51
N LYS A 67 -6.39 -10.10 11.58
CA LYS A 67 -6.96 -11.46 11.64
C LYS A 67 -7.74 -11.66 12.94
N THR A 68 -7.20 -11.25 14.08
CA THR A 68 -7.93 -11.28 15.37
C THR A 68 -9.20 -10.44 15.34
N GLN A 69 -9.19 -9.26 14.69
CA GLN A 69 -10.40 -8.46 14.56
C GLN A 69 -11.42 -9.12 13.62
N TRP A 70 -10.97 -9.63 12.47
CA TRP A 70 -11.82 -10.31 11.49
C TRP A 70 -12.49 -11.56 12.06
N GLU A 71 -11.78 -12.34 12.88
CA GLU A 71 -12.34 -13.52 13.56
C GLU A 71 -13.57 -13.20 14.42
N GLY A 72 -13.69 -11.97 14.93
CA GLY A 72 -14.89 -11.50 15.64
C GLY A 72 -16.08 -11.14 14.74
N PHE A 73 -15.87 -11.01 13.43
CA PHE A 73 -16.88 -10.67 12.43
C PHE A 73 -17.18 -11.78 11.43
N LYS A 74 -16.33 -12.80 11.32
CA LYS A 74 -16.45 -13.85 10.30
C LYS A 74 -17.80 -14.58 10.32
N ASP A 75 -18.40 -14.76 11.51
CA ASP A 75 -19.68 -15.44 11.68
C ASP A 75 -20.89 -14.54 11.29
N GLN A 76 -20.64 -13.30 10.87
CA GLN A 76 -21.65 -12.32 10.43
C GLN A 76 -21.66 -12.15 8.90
N ASN A 77 -21.18 -13.17 8.15
CA ASN A 77 -21.02 -13.13 6.69
C ASN A 77 -20.10 -12.00 6.20
N VAL A 78 -19.06 -11.67 6.98
CA VAL A 78 -18.03 -10.71 6.57
C VAL A 78 -16.80 -11.47 6.08
N THR A 79 -16.53 -11.39 4.79
CA THR A 79 -15.35 -12.00 4.16
C THR A 79 -14.07 -11.30 4.63
N ALA A 80 -12.96 -12.03 4.69
CA ALA A 80 -11.64 -11.45 4.95
C ALA A 80 -11.32 -10.34 3.94
N ALA A 81 -11.64 -10.57 2.67
CA ALA A 81 -11.46 -9.62 1.59
C ALA A 81 -12.17 -8.28 1.86
N ASP A 82 -13.46 -8.30 2.20
CA ASP A 82 -14.17 -7.07 2.56
C ASP A 82 -13.67 -6.47 3.87
N PHE A 83 -13.33 -7.30 4.85
CA PHE A 83 -12.81 -6.83 6.13
C PHE A 83 -11.52 -6.00 5.97
N VAL A 84 -10.58 -6.45 5.14
CA VAL A 84 -9.34 -5.72 4.82
C VAL A 84 -9.66 -4.35 4.21
N GLN A 85 -10.53 -4.33 3.20
CA GLN A 85 -10.87 -3.09 2.50
C GLN A 85 -11.68 -2.11 3.38
N ILE A 86 -12.56 -2.62 4.24
CA ILE A 86 -13.33 -1.81 5.20
C ILE A 86 -12.38 -1.20 6.24
N SER A 87 -11.42 -2.00 6.73
CA SER A 87 -10.41 -1.54 7.68
C SER A 87 -9.58 -0.39 7.10
N SER A 88 -9.18 -0.50 5.83
CA SER A 88 -8.50 0.58 5.12
C SER A 88 -9.37 1.82 4.92
N LEU A 89 -10.63 1.68 4.50
CA LEU A 89 -11.57 2.82 4.37
C LEU A 89 -11.69 3.60 5.68
N ILE A 90 -11.88 2.89 6.80
CA ILE A 90 -11.98 3.49 8.13
C ILE A 90 -10.65 4.17 8.51
N ALA A 91 -9.51 3.54 8.21
CA ALA A 91 -8.20 4.08 8.49
C ALA A 91 -7.90 5.36 7.69
N VAL A 92 -8.18 5.39 6.38
CA VAL A 92 -8.04 6.58 5.54
C VAL A 92 -8.82 7.75 6.13
N ARG A 93 -10.08 7.50 6.52
CA ARG A 93 -10.91 8.54 7.14
C ARG A 93 -10.36 9.01 8.48
N SER A 94 -9.87 8.08 9.30
CA SER A 94 -9.32 8.36 10.63
C SER A 94 -8.00 9.14 10.56
N CYS A 95 -7.30 9.04 9.43
CA CYS A 95 -6.11 9.82 9.11
C CYS A 95 -6.39 11.18 8.43
N GLY A 96 -7.65 11.60 8.35
CA GLY A 96 -8.03 12.88 7.72
C GLY A 96 -8.13 12.83 6.19
N GLY A 97 -8.05 11.63 5.61
CA GLY A 97 -8.23 11.41 4.18
C GLY A 97 -9.68 11.57 3.70
N PRO A 98 -9.90 11.44 2.39
CA PRO A 98 -11.21 11.62 1.77
C PRO A 98 -12.20 10.54 2.23
N ALA A 99 -13.48 10.90 2.23
CA ALA A 99 -14.56 9.92 2.32
C ALA A 99 -14.91 9.44 0.91
N TYR A 100 -14.97 8.12 0.72
CA TYR A 100 -15.35 7.51 -0.55
C TYR A 100 -16.26 6.31 -0.31
N LYS A 101 -17.01 5.92 -1.33
CA LYS A 101 -17.86 4.73 -1.29
C LYS A 101 -17.00 3.50 -1.56
N MET A 102 -17.27 2.42 -0.85
CA MET A 102 -16.74 1.11 -1.16
C MET A 102 -17.87 0.16 -1.53
N LEU A 103 -17.61 -0.73 -2.46
CA LEU A 103 -18.45 -1.89 -2.71
C LEU A 103 -18.04 -3.02 -1.77
N VAL A 104 -19.01 -3.86 -1.41
CA VAL A 104 -18.84 -5.10 -0.63
C VAL A 104 -19.37 -6.27 -1.45
N GLY A 105 -19.05 -7.49 -1.04
CA GLY A 105 -19.34 -8.73 -1.75
C GLY A 105 -18.12 -9.40 -2.37
N ARG A 106 -16.90 -9.10 -1.88
CA ARG A 106 -15.69 -9.82 -2.31
C ARG A 106 -15.72 -11.24 -1.75
N GLU A 107 -15.41 -12.20 -2.60
CA GLU A 107 -15.20 -13.59 -2.18
C GLU A 107 -13.79 -13.74 -1.60
N ASP A 108 -13.65 -14.60 -0.59
CA ASP A 108 -12.36 -14.92 0.01
C ASP A 108 -11.59 -15.87 -0.89
N ASP A 109 -10.31 -15.58 -1.12
CA ASP A 109 -9.35 -16.48 -1.73
C ASP A 109 -8.17 -16.71 -0.77
N ASP A 110 -7.88 -17.97 -0.46
CA ASP A 110 -6.76 -18.35 0.41
C ASP A 110 -5.48 -18.71 -0.35
N ASN A 111 -5.45 -18.50 -1.67
CA ASN A 111 -4.32 -18.80 -2.52
C ASN A 111 -3.43 -17.57 -2.64
N ALA A 112 -2.13 -17.77 -2.43
CA ALA A 112 -1.17 -16.69 -2.50
C ALA A 112 -1.18 -16.02 -3.88
N CYS A 113 -1.24 -14.68 -3.92
CA CYS A 113 -1.16 -13.95 -5.19
C CYS A 113 0.13 -14.30 -5.97
N PRO A 114 0.17 -14.13 -7.30
CA PRO A 114 1.40 -14.32 -8.07
C PRO A 114 2.56 -13.45 -7.56
N GLN A 115 3.80 -13.96 -7.62
CA GLN A 115 4.98 -13.17 -7.28
C GLN A 115 5.31 -12.12 -8.36
N GLY A 116 6.08 -11.09 -8.00
CA GLY A 116 6.52 -10.04 -8.93
C GLY A 116 5.45 -8.98 -9.25
N THR A 117 4.32 -9.01 -8.54
CA THR A 117 3.18 -8.11 -8.75
C THR A 117 3.21 -6.85 -7.87
N LEU A 118 4.05 -6.84 -6.83
CA LEU A 118 4.30 -5.72 -5.94
C LEU A 118 5.50 -4.86 -6.39
N PRO A 119 5.44 -3.52 -6.22
CA PRO A 119 6.56 -2.65 -6.56
C PRO A 119 7.73 -2.83 -5.60
N ALA A 120 8.96 -2.74 -6.12
CA ALA A 120 10.14 -2.60 -5.28
C ALA A 120 10.22 -1.20 -4.69
N ALA A 121 10.65 -1.09 -3.43
CA ALA A 121 10.82 0.21 -2.78
C ALA A 121 12.09 0.96 -3.23
N PHE A 122 13.12 0.22 -3.66
CA PHE A 122 14.42 0.77 -4.07
C PHE A 122 15.05 -0.10 -5.17
N GLY A 123 16.11 0.43 -5.80
CA GLY A 123 16.88 -0.27 -6.82
C GLY A 123 16.32 -0.08 -8.23
N GLN A 124 16.83 -0.87 -9.18
CA GLN A 124 16.45 -0.76 -10.59
C GLN A 124 14.95 -1.04 -10.83
N ASP A 125 14.38 -1.94 -10.03
CA ASP A 125 12.97 -2.34 -10.09
C ASP A 125 12.01 -1.29 -9.47
N SER A 126 12.55 -0.16 -8.98
CA SER A 126 11.79 0.99 -8.48
C SER A 126 11.87 2.21 -9.42
N SER A 127 12.39 2.04 -10.64
CA SER A 127 12.46 3.12 -11.62
C SER A 127 11.08 3.53 -12.13
N TYR A 128 10.97 4.78 -12.61
CA TYR A 128 9.73 5.33 -13.14
C TYR A 128 9.08 4.42 -14.19
N ASP A 129 9.82 4.02 -15.21
CA ASP A 129 9.29 3.20 -16.32
C ASP A 129 8.80 1.83 -15.83
N VAL A 130 9.51 1.22 -14.89
CA VAL A 130 9.11 -0.08 -14.30
C VAL A 130 7.82 0.07 -13.49
N LEU A 131 7.71 1.11 -12.67
CA LEU A 131 6.50 1.34 -11.87
C LEU A 131 5.30 1.65 -12.76
N VAL A 132 5.45 2.56 -13.75
CA VAL A 132 4.36 2.89 -14.68
C VAL A 132 3.88 1.64 -15.43
N GLN A 133 4.80 0.80 -15.91
CA GLN A 133 4.42 -0.45 -16.57
C GLN A 133 3.70 -1.42 -15.63
N LEU A 134 4.21 -1.61 -14.40
CA LEU A 134 3.59 -2.49 -13.40
C LEU A 134 2.15 -2.08 -13.05
N TRP A 135 1.89 -0.77 -13.00
CA TRP A 135 0.57 -0.21 -12.72
C TRP A 135 -0.35 -0.20 -13.94
N ALA A 136 0.20 0.00 -15.14
CA ALA A 136 -0.55 -0.15 -16.38
C ALA A 136 -1.14 -1.56 -16.53
N GLU A 137 -0.41 -2.59 -16.12
CA GLU A 137 -0.89 -3.98 -16.05
C GLU A 137 -2.01 -4.20 -15.02
N LYS A 138 -2.25 -3.25 -14.13
CA LYS A 138 -3.38 -3.24 -13.18
C LYS A 138 -4.52 -2.34 -13.65
N GLY A 139 -4.39 -1.74 -14.83
CA GLY A 139 -5.33 -0.76 -15.35
C GLY A 139 -5.24 0.61 -14.67
N ILE A 140 -4.10 0.93 -14.04
CA ILE A 140 -3.84 2.20 -13.35
C ILE A 140 -2.89 3.02 -14.22
N ASP A 141 -3.33 4.22 -14.63
CA ASP A 141 -2.49 5.14 -15.39
C ASP A 141 -1.49 5.92 -14.49
N GLU A 142 -0.59 6.69 -15.10
CA GLU A 142 0.43 7.47 -14.37
C GLU A 142 -0.18 8.48 -13.38
N ARG A 143 -1.33 9.06 -13.72
CA ARG A 143 -2.02 10.05 -12.88
C ARG A 143 -2.68 9.38 -11.69
N GLU A 144 -3.28 8.21 -11.91
CA GLU A 144 -3.87 7.38 -10.86
C GLU A 144 -2.79 6.80 -9.93
N LEU A 145 -1.63 6.41 -10.49
CA LEU A 145 -0.45 6.05 -9.70
C LEU A 145 0.01 7.22 -8.81
N ALA A 146 0.08 8.44 -9.36
CA ALA A 146 0.39 9.64 -8.57
C ALA A 146 -0.59 9.83 -7.40
N ALA A 147 -1.88 9.61 -7.65
CA ALA A 147 -2.92 9.70 -6.62
C ALA A 147 -2.78 8.59 -5.58
N LEU A 148 -2.45 7.36 -5.99
CA LEU A 148 -2.26 6.21 -5.11
C LEU A 148 -1.09 6.43 -4.14
N MET A 149 0.01 7.02 -4.62
CA MET A 149 1.15 7.41 -3.77
C MET A 149 0.79 8.43 -2.68
N GLY A 150 -0.37 9.10 -2.78
CA GLY A 150 -0.88 9.95 -1.71
C GLY A 150 -1.06 9.23 -0.37
N ALA A 151 -1.21 7.90 -0.36
CA ALA A 151 -1.22 7.10 0.87
C ALA A 151 0.07 7.29 1.71
N HIS A 152 1.20 7.61 1.08
CA HIS A 152 2.45 7.86 1.79
C HIS A 152 2.40 9.09 2.70
N THR A 153 1.47 10.04 2.49
CA THR A 153 1.28 11.24 3.34
C THR A 153 1.00 10.89 4.80
N VAL A 154 0.49 9.68 5.04
CA VAL A 154 0.15 9.15 6.35
C VAL A 154 0.91 7.85 6.64
N SER A 155 1.99 7.55 5.92
CA SER A 155 2.82 6.37 6.17
C SER A 155 4.04 6.69 7.04
N ARG A 156 4.66 5.64 7.56
CA ARG A 156 5.97 5.70 8.23
C ARG A 156 6.89 4.67 7.61
N ALA A 157 8.14 5.05 7.37
CA ALA A 157 9.18 4.11 7.02
C ALA A 157 9.72 3.45 8.29
N PHE A 158 10.02 2.16 8.20
CA PHE A 158 10.70 1.42 9.24
C PHE A 158 11.97 0.83 8.67
N ALA A 159 13.10 1.06 9.34
CA ALA A 159 14.36 0.39 9.05
C ALA A 159 14.88 0.53 7.60
N GLN A 160 14.74 1.72 6.99
CA GLN A 160 15.23 2.03 5.64
C GLN A 160 16.45 2.97 5.65
N GLN A 161 17.21 3.00 6.76
CA GLN A 161 18.38 3.88 6.93
C GLN A 161 19.48 3.57 5.92
N SER A 162 19.64 2.29 5.55
CA SER A 162 20.58 1.88 4.50
C SER A 162 20.24 2.48 3.13
N ASN A 163 18.99 2.94 2.95
CA ASN A 163 18.49 3.60 1.75
C ASN A 163 18.31 5.11 1.97
N GLY A 164 18.91 5.68 3.02
CA GLY A 164 18.91 7.11 3.30
C GLY A 164 17.66 7.65 3.99
N ILE A 165 16.76 6.77 4.47
CA ILE A 165 15.52 7.19 5.16
C ILE A 165 15.75 7.20 6.68
N PRO A 166 15.58 8.35 7.36
CA PRO A 166 15.80 8.44 8.79
C PRO A 166 14.79 7.60 9.60
N PRO A 167 15.12 7.22 10.85
CA PRO A 167 14.19 6.50 11.73
C PRO A 167 12.94 7.32 12.04
N PRO A 168 11.85 6.65 12.44
CA PRO A 168 10.56 6.67 11.77
C PRO A 168 9.94 8.07 11.71
N ASP A 169 10.21 8.76 10.60
CA ASP A 169 9.51 9.96 10.18
C ASP A 169 8.15 9.62 9.58
N VAL A 170 7.22 10.57 9.68
CA VAL A 170 6.04 10.59 8.81
C VAL A 170 6.56 11.13 7.49
N TRP A 171 6.43 10.36 6.41
CA TRP A 171 6.89 10.78 5.09
C TRP A 171 6.31 12.16 4.76
N ASN A 172 7.16 13.18 4.66
CA ASN A 172 6.74 14.51 4.19
C ASN A 172 6.61 14.50 2.66
N THR A 173 5.54 13.86 2.20
CA THR A 173 5.16 13.68 0.79
C THR A 173 4.89 14.95 -0.01
N ALA A 174 4.95 16.15 0.59
CA ALA A 174 5.01 17.37 -0.22
C ALA A 174 6.21 17.33 -1.18
N TYR A 175 7.31 16.70 -0.74
CA TYR A 175 8.49 16.48 -1.57
C TYR A 175 8.27 15.39 -2.63
N ASP A 176 7.75 14.22 -2.27
CA ASP A 176 7.61 13.09 -3.22
C ASP A 176 6.53 13.32 -4.28
N ALA A 177 5.40 13.92 -3.90
CA ALA A 177 4.36 14.30 -4.85
C ALA A 177 4.86 15.43 -5.79
N ALA A 178 5.68 16.36 -5.29
CA ALA A 178 6.32 17.38 -6.12
C ALA A 178 7.43 16.81 -7.00
N ALA A 179 8.24 15.88 -6.49
CA ALA A 179 9.32 15.20 -7.20
C ALA A 179 8.76 14.35 -8.35
N PHE A 180 7.70 13.59 -8.10
CA PHE A 180 7.01 12.84 -9.15
C PHE A 180 6.36 13.76 -10.19
N LYS A 181 5.73 14.85 -9.75
CA LYS A 181 5.17 15.84 -10.69
C LYS A 181 6.26 16.57 -11.49
N LEU A 182 7.43 16.82 -10.90
CA LEU A 182 8.58 17.43 -11.56
C LEU A 182 9.26 16.43 -12.53
N SER A 183 9.30 15.14 -12.21
CA SER A 183 9.79 14.11 -13.13
C SER A 183 8.88 13.95 -14.34
N LEU A 184 7.56 14.01 -14.15
CA LEU A 184 6.58 14.07 -15.26
C LEU A 184 6.76 15.30 -16.17
N LEU A 185 7.36 16.38 -15.64
CA LEU A 185 7.68 17.59 -16.39
C LEU A 185 9.10 17.57 -16.99
N GLY A 186 9.78 16.42 -16.96
CA GLY A 186 11.13 16.24 -17.51
C GLY A 186 12.24 16.95 -16.71
N VAL A 187 11.98 17.29 -15.44
CA VAL A 187 12.99 17.93 -14.59
C VAL A 187 13.97 16.87 -14.09
N SER A 188 15.27 17.15 -14.24
CA SER A 188 16.31 16.21 -13.86
C SER A 188 16.35 15.96 -12.35
N ARG A 189 16.68 14.72 -11.98
CA ARG A 189 16.83 14.27 -10.58
C ARG A 189 17.70 15.20 -9.74
N ALA A 190 18.86 15.63 -10.28
CA ALA A 190 19.75 16.58 -9.60
C ALA A 190 19.09 17.95 -9.31
N LYS A 191 18.14 18.39 -10.15
CA LYS A 191 17.41 19.64 -9.96
C LYS A 191 16.25 19.49 -8.98
N ILE A 192 15.62 18.31 -8.92
CA ILE A 192 14.63 17.95 -7.90
C ILE A 192 15.30 17.88 -6.51
N GLU A 193 16.44 17.20 -6.41
CA GLU A 193 17.23 17.06 -5.18
C GLU A 193 17.76 18.44 -4.71
N GLY A 194 18.24 19.29 -5.63
CA GLY A 194 18.69 20.65 -5.31
C GLY A 194 17.58 21.64 -4.91
N MET A 195 16.30 21.30 -5.12
CA MET A 195 15.15 22.08 -4.63
C MET A 195 14.78 21.69 -3.18
N ALA A 196 15.03 20.45 -2.77
CA ALA A 196 14.82 19.95 -1.40
C ALA A 196 15.72 20.66 -0.38
N ASP A 197 16.98 20.88 -0.77
CA ASP A 197 18.03 21.49 0.04
C ASP A 197 17.77 22.97 0.38
N ARG A 198 16.85 23.62 -0.35
CA ARG A 198 16.56 25.07 -0.18
C ARG A 198 15.37 25.39 0.71
N SER A 199 14.61 24.40 1.20
CA SER A 199 13.42 24.64 2.03
C SER A 199 13.61 24.50 3.54
N GLY A 200 14.82 24.25 4.05
CA GLY A 200 15.12 24.41 5.48
C GLY A 200 14.26 23.57 6.44
N LEU A 201 13.96 22.32 6.10
CA LEU A 201 13.46 21.33 7.06
C LEU A 201 14.63 20.43 7.46
N GLU A 202 15.32 20.83 8.51
CA GLU A 202 16.35 20.02 9.17
C GLU A 202 15.72 18.76 9.79
N LEU A 203 16.19 17.61 9.29
CA LEU A 203 16.37 16.29 9.91
C LEU A 203 15.16 15.60 10.59
#